data_AF-A0A1Y2A4D5-F1
#
_entry.id   AF-A0A1Y2A4D5-F1
#
_cell.length_a   1.000
_cell.length_b   1.000
_cell.length_c   1.000
_cell.angle_alpha   90.00
_cell.angle_beta   90.00
_cell.angle_gamma   90.00
#
_symmetry.space_group_name_H-M   'P 1'
#
loop_
_entity.id
_entity.type
_entity.pdbx_description
1 polymer ?
#
loop_
_entity_poly.entity_id
_entity_poly.type
_entity_poly.pdbx_seq_one_letter_code
_entity_poly.pdbx_strand_id
1 'polypeptide(L)'
;MGKVTDRNDLIIVGMLGSILYATSDWIMMYGDPTSLSAKSSWFTKGTAQISDWRYILAMILSYPGTILYAIGLFSFERYIPQEKHKKMFHCLNIINLTTWMTLHLIFIIIMYAFHFMMTNGYSDVAIPISEALYTHFSWILPMSFLYMFPFFIYFFILIVTGRTTFKRKMGFAYMFPIAIISFIIAGILPDSAFKKGFINAAVNQSIFISFFIFYLHSYFISISGKKTKPSKKK
;
A
#
# COMPACT_ATOMS: atom_id res chain seq x y z
N MET A 1 1.03 -34.63 -2.45
CA MET A 1 2.03 -33.93 -1.61
C MET A 1 2.67 -32.83 -2.44
N GLY A 2 2.31 -31.57 -2.17
CA GLY A 2 2.86 -30.41 -2.90
C GLY A 2 4.34 -30.22 -2.59
N LYS A 3 5.16 -29.97 -3.63
CA LYS A 3 6.58 -29.63 -3.52
C LYS A 3 6.77 -28.55 -2.46
N VAL A 4 7.75 -28.75 -1.58
CA VAL A 4 8.26 -27.73 -0.65
C VAL A 4 8.46 -26.46 -1.46
N THR A 5 7.67 -25.42 -1.20
CA THR A 5 7.77 -24.15 -1.91
C THR A 5 9.11 -23.54 -1.55
N ASP A 6 9.99 -23.42 -2.53
CA ASP A 6 11.28 -22.78 -2.39
C ASP A 6 11.14 -21.35 -1.82
N ARG A 7 12.23 -20.88 -1.21
CA ARG A 7 12.37 -19.51 -0.69
C ARG A 7 11.87 -18.49 -1.72
N ASN A 8 11.05 -17.55 -1.26
CA ASN A 8 10.51 -16.48 -2.09
C ASN A 8 11.22 -15.15 -1.89
N ASP A 9 12.28 -14.94 -2.64
CA ASP A 9 13.02 -13.67 -2.59
C ASP A 9 12.32 -12.52 -3.32
N LEU A 10 11.32 -12.81 -4.17
CA LEU A 10 10.52 -11.76 -4.79
C LEU A 10 9.63 -11.04 -3.76
N ILE A 11 9.37 -11.62 -2.59
CA ILE A 11 8.71 -10.89 -1.49
C ILE A 11 9.60 -9.75 -0.99
N ILE A 12 10.93 -9.89 -0.99
CA ILE A 12 11.85 -8.79 -0.61
C ILE A 12 11.67 -7.62 -1.57
N VAL A 13 11.52 -7.91 -2.86
CA VAL A 13 11.22 -6.89 -3.88
C VAL A 13 9.88 -6.21 -3.58
N GLY A 14 8.86 -6.99 -3.20
CA GLY A 14 7.59 -6.46 -2.70
C GLY A 14 7.74 -5.54 -1.48
N MET A 15 8.56 -5.92 -0.50
CA MET A 15 8.86 -5.10 0.68
C MET A 15 9.51 -3.77 0.29
N LEU A 16 10.49 -3.80 -0.63
CA LEU A 16 11.11 -2.59 -1.17
C LEU A 16 10.09 -1.72 -1.90
N GLY A 17 9.17 -2.31 -2.66
CA GLY A 17 8.08 -1.57 -3.28
C GLY A 17 7.17 -0.87 -2.25
N SER A 18 6.74 -1.61 -1.23
CA SER A 18 5.86 -1.09 -0.18
C SER A 18 6.51 -0.03 0.69
N ILE A 19 7.81 -0.12 0.98
CA ILE A 19 8.50 0.92 1.76
C ILE A 19 8.67 2.21 0.96
N LEU A 20 8.94 2.13 -0.35
CA LEU A 20 8.98 3.30 -1.23
C LEU A 20 7.62 4.00 -1.28
N TYR A 21 6.55 3.22 -1.44
CA TYR A 21 5.18 3.72 -1.40
C TYR A 21 4.81 4.36 -0.07
N ALA A 22 5.04 3.67 1.03
CA ALA A 22 4.78 4.22 2.36
C ALA A 22 5.57 5.51 2.58
N THR A 23 6.84 5.54 2.19
CA THR A 23 7.69 6.74 2.33
C THR A 23 7.14 7.90 1.51
N SER A 24 6.67 7.64 0.28
CA SER A 24 5.99 8.64 -0.56
C SER A 24 4.78 9.24 0.15
N ASP A 25 3.91 8.40 0.72
CA ASP A 25 2.73 8.85 1.47
C ASP A 25 3.11 9.68 2.70
N TRP A 26 4.17 9.28 3.41
CA TRP A 26 4.69 10.02 4.56
C TRP A 26 5.11 11.42 4.14
N ILE A 27 6.00 11.56 3.16
CA ILE A 27 6.57 12.86 2.81
C ILE A 27 5.55 13.82 2.20
N MET A 28 4.48 13.31 1.60
CA MET A 28 3.36 14.10 1.07
C MET A 28 2.46 14.71 2.15
N MET A 29 2.34 14.08 3.33
CA MET A 29 1.37 14.48 4.36
C MET A 29 1.99 14.83 5.71
N TYR A 30 3.29 14.61 5.89
CA TYR A 30 3.99 14.95 7.14
C TYR A 30 4.18 16.46 7.27
N GLY A 31 3.22 17.13 7.89
CA GLY A 31 3.24 18.57 8.18
C GLY A 31 2.19 18.97 9.21
N ASP A 32 2.10 20.26 9.52
CA ASP A 32 1.12 20.81 10.47
C ASP A 32 -0.31 20.31 10.15
N PRO A 33 -0.98 19.60 11.08
CA PRO A 33 -2.28 18.98 10.83
C PRO A 33 -3.45 19.97 10.77
N THR A 34 -3.23 21.26 11.09
CA THR A 34 -4.28 22.29 11.15
C THR A 34 -5.00 22.38 9.81
N SER A 35 -6.31 22.10 9.80
CA SER A 35 -7.13 22.15 8.59
C SER A 35 -7.30 23.58 8.09
N LEU A 36 -7.17 23.76 6.78
CA LEU A 36 -7.48 25.01 6.05
C LEU A 36 -8.78 24.90 5.24
N SER A 37 -9.31 23.68 5.09
CA SER A 37 -10.57 23.40 4.40
C SER A 37 -11.59 22.80 5.35
N ALA A 38 -12.87 23.12 5.12
CA ALA A 38 -13.99 22.49 5.79
C ALA A 38 -14.45 21.18 5.11
N LYS A 39 -14.07 20.97 3.83
CA LYS A 39 -14.52 19.82 3.02
C LYS A 39 -13.51 18.67 2.94
N SER A 40 -12.22 18.95 3.04
CA SER A 40 -11.18 17.92 2.90
C SER A 40 -10.11 18.05 3.98
N SER A 41 -9.80 16.91 4.62
CA SER A 41 -8.78 16.82 5.67
C SER A 41 -7.33 16.87 5.14
N TRP A 42 -7.15 16.95 3.81
CA TRP A 42 -5.86 17.03 3.14
C TRP A 42 -5.35 18.45 2.97
N PHE A 43 -6.24 19.44 2.92
CA PHE A 43 -5.83 20.84 2.81
C PHE A 43 -5.55 21.37 4.22
N THR A 44 -4.28 21.34 4.60
CA THR A 44 -3.78 21.70 5.93
C THR A 44 -2.67 22.75 5.79
N LYS A 45 -2.32 23.41 6.89
CA LYS A 45 -1.13 24.27 6.93
C LYS A 45 0.13 23.52 6.50
N GLY A 46 0.25 22.26 6.91
CA GLY A 46 1.36 21.40 6.54
C GLY A 46 1.46 21.19 5.03
N THR A 47 0.37 20.81 4.39
CA THR A 47 0.36 20.55 2.93
C THR A 47 0.52 21.82 2.11
N ALA A 48 0.08 22.97 2.63
CA ALA A 48 0.35 24.28 2.04
C ALA A 48 1.84 24.66 2.10
N GLN A 49 2.57 24.23 3.12
CA GLN A 49 3.97 24.62 3.39
C GLN A 49 5.00 23.52 3.07
N ILE A 50 4.56 22.36 2.57
CA ILE A 50 5.47 21.29 2.16
C ILE A 50 6.39 21.78 1.05
N SER A 51 7.69 21.58 1.18
CA SER A 51 8.64 21.97 0.13
C SER A 51 8.40 21.18 -1.17
N ASP A 52 8.51 21.85 -2.32
CA ASP A 52 8.30 21.26 -3.66
C ASP A 52 9.04 19.94 -3.90
N TRP A 53 10.29 19.84 -3.43
CA TRP A 53 11.11 18.64 -3.60
C TRP A 53 10.47 17.38 -3.00
N ARG A 54 9.59 17.51 -1.99
CA ARG A 54 8.90 16.38 -1.38
C ARG A 54 7.87 15.77 -2.33
N TYR A 55 7.15 16.59 -3.09
CA TYR A 55 6.21 16.09 -4.11
C TYR A 55 6.96 15.40 -5.25
N ILE A 56 8.08 15.96 -5.69
CA ILE A 56 8.95 15.33 -6.69
C ILE A 56 9.50 14.00 -6.17
N LEU A 57 10.02 13.98 -4.94
CA LEU A 57 10.54 12.76 -4.33
C LEU A 57 9.43 11.72 -4.16
N ALA A 58 8.22 12.11 -3.75
CA ALA A 58 7.08 11.21 -3.63
C ALA A 58 6.80 10.48 -4.94
N MET A 59 6.82 11.19 -6.07
CA MET A 59 6.68 10.58 -7.39
C MET A 59 7.82 9.63 -7.74
N ILE A 60 9.06 10.07 -7.50
CA ILE A 60 10.27 9.27 -7.76
C ILE A 60 10.26 7.99 -6.92
N LEU A 61 9.65 7.99 -5.74
CA LEU A 61 9.50 6.79 -4.90
C LEU A 61 8.31 5.92 -5.35
N SER A 62 7.14 6.51 -5.60
CA SER A 62 5.90 5.78 -5.93
C SER A 62 5.99 5.03 -7.27
N TYR A 63 6.58 5.63 -8.30
CA TYR A 63 6.68 5.00 -9.63
C TYR A 63 7.47 3.67 -9.62
N PRO A 64 8.76 3.65 -9.27
CA PRO A 64 9.51 2.41 -9.14
C PRO A 64 8.94 1.55 -8.00
N GLY A 65 8.44 2.16 -6.92
CA GLY A 65 7.77 1.47 -5.83
C GLY A 65 6.64 0.56 -6.32
N THR A 66 5.85 1.00 -7.29
CA THR A 66 4.77 0.22 -7.91
C THR A 66 5.25 -1.00 -8.66
N ILE A 67 6.33 -0.86 -9.40
CA ILE A 67 6.88 -1.96 -10.19
C ILE A 67 7.41 -3.05 -9.24
N LEU A 68 8.18 -2.65 -8.22
CA LEU A 68 8.72 -3.57 -7.22
C LEU A 68 7.59 -4.22 -6.40
N TYR A 69 6.59 -3.42 -6.04
CA TYR A 69 5.39 -3.86 -5.35
C TYR A 69 4.61 -4.91 -6.15
N ALA A 70 4.40 -4.66 -7.45
CA ALA A 70 3.74 -5.56 -8.37
C ALA A 70 4.47 -6.91 -8.44
N ILE A 71 5.79 -6.90 -8.59
CA ILE A 71 6.62 -8.11 -8.60
C ILE A 71 6.39 -8.93 -7.32
N GLY A 72 6.37 -8.27 -6.16
CA GLY A 72 6.08 -8.91 -4.88
C GLY A 72 4.69 -9.55 -4.82
N LEU A 73 3.65 -8.83 -5.26
CA LEU A 73 2.29 -9.35 -5.28
C LEU A 73 2.11 -10.52 -6.25
N PHE A 74 2.61 -10.42 -7.48
CA PHE A 74 2.55 -11.52 -8.44
C PHE A 74 3.29 -12.76 -7.94
N SER A 75 4.34 -12.57 -7.14
CA SER A 75 5.05 -13.69 -6.51
C SER A 75 4.18 -14.54 -5.59
N PHE A 76 3.01 -14.06 -5.14
CA PHE A 76 2.10 -14.83 -4.30
C PHE A 76 1.32 -15.91 -5.08
N GLU A 77 1.26 -15.82 -6.40
CA GLU A 77 0.57 -16.82 -7.24
C GLU A 77 1.09 -18.24 -7.06
N ARG A 78 2.39 -18.40 -6.75
CA ARG A 78 2.96 -19.74 -6.51
C ARG A 78 2.36 -20.45 -5.30
N TYR A 79 1.73 -19.71 -4.39
CA TYR A 79 1.11 -20.28 -3.19
C TYR A 79 -0.37 -20.60 -3.42
N ILE A 80 -0.89 -20.40 -4.64
CA ILE A 80 -2.27 -20.72 -5.03
C ILE A 80 -2.22 -21.98 -5.92
N PRO A 81 -2.54 -23.17 -5.39
CA PRO A 81 -2.38 -24.42 -6.15
C PRO A 81 -3.37 -24.57 -7.30
N GLN A 82 -4.57 -24.01 -7.18
CA GLN A 82 -5.62 -24.18 -8.18
C GLN A 82 -5.54 -23.10 -9.26
N GLU A 83 -5.44 -23.51 -10.52
CA GLU A 83 -5.31 -22.61 -11.67
C GLU A 83 -6.47 -21.61 -11.80
N LYS A 84 -7.71 -22.03 -11.49
CA LYS A 84 -8.87 -21.13 -11.48
C LYS A 84 -8.65 -19.93 -10.53
N HIS A 85 -8.16 -20.20 -9.33
CA HIS A 85 -7.90 -19.17 -8.32
C HIS A 85 -6.69 -18.32 -8.67
N LYS A 86 -5.66 -18.92 -9.29
CA LYS A 86 -4.48 -18.22 -9.77
C LYS A 86 -4.82 -17.21 -10.86
N LYS A 87 -5.60 -17.61 -11.88
CA LYS A 87 -6.03 -16.70 -12.96
C LYS A 87 -6.87 -15.53 -12.44
N MET A 88 -7.78 -15.79 -11.50
CA MET A 88 -8.58 -14.73 -10.88
C MET A 88 -7.70 -13.78 -10.06
N PHE A 89 -6.79 -14.32 -9.23
CA PHE A 89 -5.83 -13.52 -8.48
C PHE A 89 -4.99 -12.63 -9.40
N HIS A 90 -4.47 -13.19 -10.50
CA HIS A 90 -3.68 -12.46 -11.50
C HIS A 90 -4.44 -11.27 -12.08
N CYS A 91 -5.66 -11.50 -12.56
CA CYS A 91 -6.51 -10.47 -13.15
C CYS A 91 -6.83 -9.36 -12.14
N LEU A 92 -7.26 -9.73 -10.93
CA LEU A 92 -7.54 -8.77 -9.86
C LEU A 92 -6.30 -7.97 -9.47
N ASN A 93 -5.11 -8.59 -9.48
CA ASN A 93 -3.86 -7.92 -9.18
C ASN A 93 -3.53 -6.81 -10.19
N ILE A 94 -3.72 -7.07 -11.49
CA ILE A 94 -3.52 -6.06 -12.56
C ILE A 94 -4.46 -4.87 -12.36
N ILE A 95 -5.74 -5.14 -12.09
CA ILE A 95 -6.75 -4.10 -11.86
C ILE A 95 -6.38 -3.26 -10.62
N ASN A 96 -5.99 -3.93 -9.54
CA ASN A 96 -5.53 -3.29 -8.30
C ASN A 96 -4.31 -2.37 -8.53
N LEU A 97 -3.28 -2.84 -9.23
CA LEU A 97 -2.06 -2.05 -9.46
C LEU A 97 -2.32 -0.79 -10.27
N THR A 98 -3.15 -0.90 -11.32
CA THR A 98 -3.51 0.24 -12.16
C THR A 98 -4.26 1.29 -11.34
N THR A 99 -5.26 0.88 -10.57
CA THR A 99 -6.11 1.80 -9.80
C THR A 99 -5.38 2.42 -8.62
N TRP A 100 -4.46 1.68 -7.98
CA TRP A 100 -3.61 2.20 -6.90
C TRP A 100 -2.70 3.34 -7.40
N MET A 101 -2.08 3.17 -8.57
CA MET A 101 -1.23 4.20 -9.19
C MET A 101 -2.03 5.43 -9.62
N THR A 102 -3.18 5.23 -10.26
CA THR A 102 -4.06 6.34 -10.68
C THR A 102 -4.49 7.19 -9.48
N LEU A 103 -4.80 6.55 -8.36
CA LEU A 103 -5.17 7.24 -7.12
C LEU A 103 -4.04 8.15 -6.60
N HIS A 104 -2.80 7.64 -6.56
CA HIS A 104 -1.64 8.42 -6.14
C HIS A 104 -1.39 9.61 -7.05
N LEU A 105 -1.45 9.41 -8.37
CA LEU A 105 -1.22 10.46 -9.36
C LEU A 105 -2.24 11.59 -9.25
N ILE A 106 -3.51 11.28 -9.02
CA ILE A 106 -4.54 12.32 -8.92
C ILE A 106 -4.38 13.12 -7.63
N PHE A 107 -4.10 12.47 -6.51
CA PHE A 107 -3.94 13.17 -5.25
C PHE A 107 -2.71 14.05 -5.20
N ILE A 108 -1.59 13.57 -5.73
CA ILE A 108 -0.40 14.41 -5.75
C ILE A 108 -0.58 15.64 -6.65
N ILE A 109 -1.30 15.53 -7.78
CA ILE A 109 -1.60 16.68 -8.63
C ILE A 109 -2.43 17.72 -7.87
N ILE A 110 -3.49 17.28 -7.18
CA ILE A 110 -4.37 18.18 -6.41
C ILE A 110 -3.59 18.84 -5.27
N MET A 111 -2.78 18.07 -4.54
CA MET A 111 -1.99 18.58 -3.41
C MET A 111 -0.87 19.52 -3.86
N TYR A 112 -0.18 19.21 -4.94
CA TYR A 112 0.84 20.07 -5.51
C TYR A 112 0.23 21.38 -6.02
N ALA A 113 -0.90 21.32 -6.73
CA ALA A 113 -1.61 22.53 -7.17
C ALA A 113 -2.01 23.41 -5.98
N PHE A 114 -2.53 22.81 -4.90
CA PHE A 114 -2.83 23.52 -3.67
C PHE A 114 -1.59 24.20 -3.08
N HIS A 115 -0.51 23.45 -2.90
CA HIS A 115 0.76 23.97 -2.42
C HIS A 115 1.26 25.15 -3.27
N PHE A 116 1.33 24.96 -4.59
CA PHE A 116 1.79 25.96 -5.54
C PHE A 116 1.02 27.27 -5.42
N MET A 117 -0.31 27.19 -5.36
CA MET A 117 -1.15 28.39 -5.19
C MET A 117 -0.90 29.09 -3.85
N MET A 118 -0.74 28.32 -2.77
CA MET A 118 -0.46 28.85 -1.43
C MET A 118 0.89 29.57 -1.34
N THR A 119 1.87 29.18 -2.15
CA THR A 119 3.24 29.74 -2.09
C THR A 119 3.56 30.76 -3.19
N ASN A 120 2.74 30.89 -4.23
CA ASN A 120 2.99 31.76 -5.38
C ASN A 120 2.01 32.93 -5.52
N GLY A 121 1.41 33.37 -4.42
CA GLY A 121 0.57 34.59 -4.40
C GLY A 121 -0.89 34.39 -4.82
N TYR A 122 -1.37 33.14 -4.88
CA TYR A 122 -2.75 32.78 -5.21
C TYR A 122 -3.51 32.18 -4.01
N SER A 123 -3.10 32.53 -2.78
CA SER A 123 -3.61 31.93 -1.54
C SER A 123 -5.11 32.19 -1.30
N ASP A 124 -5.62 33.30 -1.82
CA ASP A 124 -7.03 33.70 -1.76
C ASP A 124 -7.95 32.78 -2.57
N VAL A 125 -7.45 32.21 -3.68
CA VAL A 125 -8.20 31.28 -4.54
C VAL A 125 -7.80 29.82 -4.35
N ALA A 126 -6.73 29.54 -3.61
CA ALA A 126 -6.17 28.19 -3.44
C ALA A 126 -7.21 27.18 -2.90
N ILE A 127 -7.88 27.50 -1.78
CA ILE A 127 -8.87 26.60 -1.18
C ILE A 127 -10.09 26.40 -2.10
N PRO A 128 -10.77 27.44 -2.62
CA PRO A 128 -11.89 27.27 -3.54
C PRO A 128 -11.57 26.39 -4.75
N ILE A 129 -10.42 26.61 -5.41
CA ILE A 129 -10.01 25.84 -6.59
C ILE A 129 -9.70 24.39 -6.20
N SER A 130 -8.92 24.17 -5.13
CA SER A 130 -8.54 22.82 -4.69
C SER A 130 -9.74 22.01 -4.20
N GLU A 131 -10.72 22.64 -3.54
CA GLU A 131 -11.99 21.98 -3.18
C GLU A 131 -12.84 21.64 -4.42
N ALA A 132 -12.87 22.52 -5.43
CA ALA A 132 -13.58 22.25 -6.68
C ALA A 132 -12.96 21.06 -7.43
N LEU A 133 -11.62 21.03 -7.52
CA LEU A 133 -10.87 19.90 -8.09
C LEU A 133 -11.13 18.60 -7.30
N TYR A 134 -11.02 18.65 -5.97
CA TYR A 134 -11.30 17.50 -5.12
C TYR A 134 -12.73 16.99 -5.33
N THR A 135 -13.71 17.89 -5.36
CA THR A 135 -15.12 17.51 -5.57
C THR A 135 -15.33 16.86 -6.93
N HIS A 136 -14.74 17.43 -7.99
CA HIS A 136 -14.84 16.89 -9.35
C HIS A 136 -14.24 15.49 -9.48
N PHE A 137 -13.10 15.23 -8.82
CA PHE A 137 -12.42 13.93 -8.86
C PHE A 137 -12.78 13.00 -7.69
N SER A 138 -13.64 13.43 -6.76
CA SER A 138 -13.94 12.69 -5.53
C SER A 138 -14.50 11.29 -5.78
N TRP A 139 -15.24 11.10 -6.89
CA TRP A 139 -15.78 9.79 -7.31
C TRP A 139 -14.69 8.75 -7.64
N ILE A 140 -13.47 9.19 -7.94
CA ILE A 140 -12.34 8.30 -8.21
C ILE A 140 -11.93 7.56 -6.93
N LEU A 141 -12.04 8.19 -5.77
CA LEU A 141 -11.71 7.54 -4.50
C LEU A 141 -12.55 6.27 -4.23
N PRO A 142 -13.90 6.31 -4.21
CA PRO A 142 -14.70 5.10 -4.04
C PRO A 142 -14.55 4.12 -5.21
N MET A 143 -14.35 4.58 -6.45
CA MET A 143 -14.09 3.67 -7.59
C MET A 143 -12.76 2.94 -7.44
N SER A 144 -11.69 3.63 -7.06
CA SER A 144 -10.39 3.00 -6.77
C SER A 144 -10.56 1.96 -5.67
N PHE A 145 -11.26 2.25 -4.58
CA PHE A 145 -11.56 1.25 -3.55
C PHE A 145 -12.35 0.05 -4.11
N LEU A 146 -13.36 0.28 -4.94
CA LEU A 146 -14.16 -0.77 -5.57
C LEU A 146 -13.33 -1.72 -6.43
N TYR A 147 -12.31 -1.23 -7.12
CA TYR A 147 -11.47 -2.03 -8.02
C TYR A 147 -10.26 -2.67 -7.33
N MET A 148 -9.77 -2.03 -6.29
CA MET A 148 -8.54 -2.39 -5.56
C MET A 148 -8.80 -3.42 -4.46
N PHE A 149 -9.84 -3.21 -3.64
CA PHE A 149 -10.13 -4.12 -2.53
C PHE A 149 -10.55 -5.53 -2.93
N PRO A 150 -11.22 -5.80 -4.07
CA PRO A 150 -11.51 -7.17 -4.50
C PRO A 150 -10.28 -8.05 -4.58
N PHE A 151 -9.14 -7.55 -5.05
CA PHE A 151 -7.88 -8.28 -5.03
C PHE A 151 -7.50 -8.71 -3.61
N PHE A 152 -7.48 -7.74 -2.70
CA PHE A 152 -7.04 -8.00 -1.34
C PHE A 152 -8.02 -8.91 -0.58
N ILE A 153 -9.33 -8.68 -0.72
CA ILE A 153 -10.40 -9.50 -0.13
C ILE A 153 -10.32 -10.91 -0.66
N TYR A 154 -10.17 -11.07 -1.98
CA TYR A 154 -10.10 -12.39 -2.61
C TYR A 154 -8.92 -13.20 -2.08
N PHE A 155 -7.73 -12.61 -2.03
CA PHE A 155 -6.55 -13.32 -1.52
C PHE A 155 -6.66 -13.62 -0.02
N PHE A 156 -7.23 -12.72 0.77
CA PHE A 156 -7.55 -12.99 2.18
C PHE A 156 -8.47 -14.20 2.33
N ILE A 157 -9.55 -14.27 1.54
CA ILE A 157 -10.48 -15.41 1.51
C ILE A 157 -9.73 -16.70 1.15
N LEU A 158 -8.84 -16.67 0.15
CA LEU A 158 -8.05 -17.85 -0.22
C LEU A 158 -7.18 -18.33 0.96
N ILE A 159 -6.57 -17.42 1.74
CA ILE A 159 -5.75 -17.79 2.90
C ILE A 159 -6.62 -18.41 3.99
N VAL A 160 -7.69 -17.75 4.43
CA VAL A 160 -8.49 -18.21 5.58
C VAL A 160 -9.29 -19.48 5.28
N THR A 161 -9.67 -19.70 4.02
CA THR A 161 -10.33 -20.94 3.58
C THR A 161 -9.34 -22.11 3.36
N GLY A 162 -8.03 -21.84 3.40
CA GLY A 162 -6.99 -22.84 3.15
C GLY A 162 -6.86 -23.24 1.68
N ARG A 163 -7.22 -22.33 0.76
CA ARG A 163 -7.02 -22.50 -0.70
C ARG A 163 -5.64 -22.02 -1.17
N THR A 164 -4.80 -21.55 -0.25
CA THR A 164 -3.37 -21.32 -0.45
C THR A 164 -2.52 -22.39 0.25
N THR A 165 -1.25 -22.50 -0.09
CA THR A 165 -0.29 -23.34 0.65
C THR A 165 0.10 -22.77 2.02
N PHE A 166 -0.24 -21.51 2.30
CA PHE A 166 -0.07 -20.90 3.63
C PHE A 166 -1.00 -21.53 4.68
N LYS A 167 -0.56 -21.52 5.95
CA LYS A 167 -1.43 -21.86 7.08
C LYS A 167 -2.55 -20.83 7.18
N ARG A 168 -3.79 -21.26 7.47
CA ARG A 168 -4.96 -20.35 7.61
C ARG A 168 -4.74 -19.18 8.57
N LYS A 169 -3.99 -19.42 9.66
CA LYS A 169 -3.63 -18.38 10.65
C LYS A 169 -2.79 -17.22 10.06
N MET A 170 -2.15 -17.42 8.90
CA MET A 170 -1.47 -16.34 8.18
C MET A 170 -2.42 -15.22 7.73
N GLY A 171 -3.75 -15.46 7.76
CA GLY A 171 -4.74 -14.39 7.56
C GLY A 171 -4.59 -13.25 8.57
N PHE A 172 -4.17 -13.51 9.82
CA PHE A 172 -3.90 -12.46 10.81
C PHE A 172 -2.69 -11.58 10.48
N ALA A 173 -1.75 -12.11 9.68
CA ALA A 173 -0.59 -11.38 9.19
C ALA A 173 -0.86 -10.69 7.84
N TYR A 174 -2.09 -10.78 7.33
CA TYR A 174 -2.50 -10.12 6.11
C TYR A 174 -2.77 -8.63 6.33
N MET A 175 -2.76 -7.86 5.25
CA MET A 175 -2.75 -6.39 5.35
C MET A 175 -3.99 -5.83 6.04
N PHE A 176 -5.15 -6.51 5.98
CA PHE A 176 -6.39 -6.01 6.59
C PHE A 176 -6.30 -5.92 8.12
N PRO A 177 -6.01 -7.01 8.86
CA PRO A 177 -5.78 -6.91 10.30
C PRO A 177 -4.72 -5.87 10.68
N ILE A 178 -3.61 -5.82 9.94
CA ILE A 178 -2.51 -4.88 10.24
C ILE A 178 -2.95 -3.44 9.99
N ALA A 179 -3.70 -3.17 8.92
CA ALA A 179 -4.23 -1.84 8.62
C ALA A 179 -5.27 -1.42 9.66
N ILE A 180 -6.14 -2.32 10.10
CA ILE A 180 -7.10 -2.04 11.18
C ILE A 180 -6.36 -1.65 12.45
N ILE A 181 -5.34 -2.41 12.85
CA ILE A 181 -4.49 -2.09 14.01
C ILE A 181 -3.81 -0.73 13.82
N SER A 182 -3.28 -0.46 12.63
CA SER A 182 -2.66 0.83 12.30
C SER A 182 -3.64 1.98 12.45
N PHE A 183 -4.87 1.86 11.95
CA PHE A 183 -5.88 2.91 12.11
C PHE A 183 -6.35 3.07 13.56
N ILE A 184 -6.41 1.99 14.36
CA ILE A 184 -6.69 2.07 15.80
C ILE A 184 -5.58 2.84 16.53
N ILE A 185 -4.32 2.51 16.23
CA ILE A 185 -3.16 3.23 16.76
C ILE A 185 -3.23 4.70 16.35
N ALA A 186 -3.56 4.99 15.08
CA ALA A 186 -3.72 6.35 14.61
C ALA A 186 -4.82 7.12 15.37
N GLY A 187 -5.91 6.44 15.72
CA GLY A 187 -7.04 7.02 16.46
C GLY A 187 -6.69 7.52 17.86
N ILE A 188 -5.71 6.90 18.52
CA ILE A 188 -5.25 7.29 19.87
C ILE A 188 -4.09 8.30 19.85
N LEU A 189 -3.46 8.53 18.69
CA LEU A 189 -2.37 9.49 18.58
C LEU A 189 -2.91 10.94 18.64
N PRO A 190 -2.16 11.87 19.28
CA PRO A 190 -2.48 13.28 19.24
C PRO A 190 -2.33 13.83 17.81
N ASP A 191 -3.12 14.85 17.48
CA ASP A 191 -3.02 15.52 16.20
C ASP A 191 -1.63 16.15 16.04
N SER A 192 -0.90 15.62 15.06
CA SER A 192 0.50 15.91 14.82
C SER A 192 0.85 15.60 13.37
N ALA A 193 1.98 16.15 12.90
CA ALA A 193 2.54 15.81 11.60
C ALA A 193 2.79 14.30 11.47
N PHE A 194 3.22 13.67 12.57
CA PHE A 194 3.40 12.23 12.65
C PHE A 194 2.09 11.48 12.39
N LYS A 195 1.00 11.83 13.09
CA LYS A 195 -0.30 11.17 12.89
C LYS A 195 -0.80 11.32 11.45
N LYS A 196 -0.64 12.50 10.83
CA LYS A 196 -1.05 12.74 9.44
C LYS A 196 -0.28 11.85 8.46
N GLY A 197 1.05 11.80 8.57
CA GLY A 197 1.87 10.91 7.75
C GLY A 197 1.58 9.43 8.01
N PHE A 198 1.36 9.05 9.27
CA PHE A 198 1.05 7.68 9.68
C PHE A 198 -0.28 7.19 9.09
N ILE A 199 -1.33 8.01 9.15
CA ILE A 199 -2.64 7.71 8.54
C ILE A 199 -2.50 7.57 7.02
N ASN A 200 -1.80 8.51 6.37
CA ASN A 200 -1.67 8.52 4.92
C ASN A 200 -0.95 7.25 4.42
N ALA A 201 0.11 6.84 5.12
CA ALA A 201 0.92 5.69 4.78
C ALA A 201 0.39 4.36 5.36
N ALA A 202 -0.74 4.35 6.07
CA ALA A 202 -1.18 3.22 6.89
C ALA A 202 -1.35 1.93 6.08
N VAL A 203 -1.95 2.01 4.89
CA VAL A 203 -2.19 0.82 4.05
C VAL A 203 -0.88 0.28 3.47
N ASN A 204 -0.03 1.14 2.91
CA ASN A 204 1.24 0.73 2.33
C ASN A 204 2.22 0.17 3.38
N GLN A 205 2.25 0.76 4.59
CA GLN A 205 3.00 0.19 5.72
C GLN A 205 2.46 -1.18 6.15
N SER A 206 1.13 -1.34 6.16
CA SER A 206 0.52 -2.62 6.52
C SER A 206 0.89 -3.72 5.53
N ILE A 207 0.97 -3.38 4.24
CA ILE A 207 1.41 -4.30 3.20
C ILE A 207 2.89 -4.66 3.35
N PHE A 208 3.76 -3.70 3.69
CA PHE A 208 5.15 -3.97 4.03
C PHE A 208 5.27 -4.98 5.18
N ILE A 209 4.55 -4.76 6.29
CA ILE A 209 4.55 -5.67 7.45
C ILE A 209 4.04 -7.05 7.04
N SER A 210 2.96 -7.12 6.23
CA SER A 210 2.49 -8.39 5.67
C SER A 210 3.58 -9.11 4.89
N PHE A 211 4.20 -8.45 3.91
CA PHE A 211 5.28 -9.05 3.14
C PHE A 211 6.41 -9.56 4.02
N PHE A 212 6.83 -8.78 5.02
CA PHE A 212 7.85 -9.20 5.97
C PHE A 212 7.48 -10.51 6.68
N ILE A 213 6.26 -10.62 7.20
CA ILE A 213 5.81 -11.84 7.89
C ILE A 213 5.69 -13.02 6.91
N PHE A 214 5.17 -12.80 5.71
CA PHE A 214 5.09 -13.84 4.67
C PHE A 214 6.48 -14.31 4.20
N TYR A 215 7.44 -13.40 4.11
CA TYR A 215 8.83 -13.73 3.80
C TYR A 215 9.45 -14.62 4.89
N LEU A 216 9.35 -14.21 6.16
CA LEU A 216 9.84 -15.02 7.29
C LEU A 216 9.21 -16.40 7.29
N HIS A 217 7.89 -16.48 7.07
CA HIS A 217 7.20 -17.76 6.96
C HIS A 217 7.75 -18.64 5.81
N SER A 218 7.94 -18.06 4.62
CA SER A 218 8.53 -18.75 3.48
C SER A 218 9.96 -19.21 3.74
N TYR A 219 10.75 -18.40 4.45
CA TYR A 219 12.13 -18.69 4.82
C TYR A 219 12.22 -19.89 5.79
N PHE A 220 11.44 -19.88 6.87
CA PHE A 220 11.43 -20.97 7.86
C PHE A 220 10.92 -22.29 7.27
N ILE A 221 9.91 -22.27 6.40
CA ILE A 221 9.46 -23.47 5.69
C ILE A 221 10.58 -24.05 4.82
N SER A 222 11.32 -23.21 4.09
CA SER A 222 12.43 -23.65 3.25
C SER A 222 13.53 -24.33 4.07
N ILE A 223 13.88 -23.79 5.24
CA ILE A 223 14.86 -24.40 6.15
C ILE A 223 14.37 -25.76 6.67
N SER A 224 13.12 -25.83 7.12
CA SER A 224 12.54 -27.07 7.65
C SER A 224 12.50 -28.18 6.59
N GLY A 225 12.18 -27.85 5.34
CA GLY A 225 12.13 -28.81 4.24
C GLY A 225 13.50 -29.32 3.78
N LYS A 226 14.57 -28.56 4.01
CA LYS A 226 15.96 -29.00 3.76
C LYS A 226 16.45 -30.01 4.80
N LYS A 227 16.05 -29.86 6.07
CA LYS A 227 16.45 -30.78 7.15
C LYS A 227 15.85 -32.19 7.01
N THR A 228 14.72 -32.33 6.30
CA THR A 228 14.00 -33.61 6.14
C THR A 228 14.40 -34.43 4.92
N LYS A 229 15.32 -33.98 4.07
CA LYS A 229 15.86 -34.82 2.97
C LYS A 229 17.07 -35.60 3.50
N PRO A 230 16.97 -36.93 3.75
CA PRO A 230 18.17 -37.71 4.03
C PRO A 230 19.07 -37.64 2.80
N SER A 231 20.36 -37.36 3.06
CA SER A 231 21.44 -37.50 2.11
C SER A 231 21.38 -38.92 1.53
N LYS A 232 20.88 -39.06 0.29
CA LYS A 232 21.14 -40.26 -0.50
C LYS A 232 22.63 -40.20 -0.86
N LYS A 233 23.48 -40.68 0.05
CA LYS A 233 24.84 -41.10 -0.30
C LYS A 233 24.70 -42.27 -1.27
N LYS A 234 25.17 -42.06 -2.50
CA LYS A 234 25.54 -43.15 -3.40
C LYS A 234 26.86 -43.74 -2.94
#